data_AF-A0A6G3BKA9-F1
#
_entry.id   AF-A0A6G3BKA9-F1
#
_cell.length_a   1.000
_cell.length_b   1.000
_cell.length_c   1.000
_cell.angle_alpha   90.00
_cell.angle_beta   90.00
_cell.angle_gamma   90.00
#
_symmetry.space_group_name_H-M   'P 1'
#
loop_
_entity.id
_entity.type
_entity.pdbx_description
1 polymer ?
#
loop_
_entity_poly.entity_id
_entity_poly.type
_entity_poly.pdbx_seq_one_letter_code
_entity_poly.pdbx_strand_id
1 'polypeptide(L)'
;MTAVTGRVAAAERGETRIADRVVAKIAAQAAKEAVDDPPPDGASPRATVTVHRDAARVRVSLELGYPGDIGRQCGAVRSRVAQRVKALAGMEVPEVAVQVERLHSATSGAQGRIR
;
A
#
# COMPACT_ATOMS: atom_id res chain seq x y z
N MET A 1 12.79 9.44 29.13
CA MET A 1 12.55 7.98 29.01
C MET A 1 12.11 7.47 30.37
N THR A 2 10.82 7.59 30.68
CA THR A 2 10.28 7.17 31.98
C THR A 2 9.89 5.70 31.86
N ALA A 3 10.54 4.83 32.63
CA ALA A 3 10.27 3.41 32.61
C ALA A 3 8.85 3.14 33.15
N VAL A 4 8.01 2.47 32.34
CA VAL A 4 6.72 1.95 32.79
C VAL A 4 7.00 0.69 33.60
N THR A 5 6.98 0.82 34.94
CA THR A 5 7.04 -0.30 35.89
C THR A 5 5.64 -0.65 36.42
N GLY A 6 4.68 -0.80 35.51
CA GLY A 6 3.35 -1.33 35.83
C GLY A 6 3.22 -2.77 35.34
N ARG A 7 2.71 -3.69 36.17
CA ARG A 7 2.33 -5.03 35.72
C ARG A 7 1.31 -4.89 34.59
N VAL A 8 1.62 -5.43 33.41
CA VAL A 8 0.71 -5.52 32.26
C VAL A 8 -0.59 -6.20 32.71
N ALA A 9 -1.74 -5.58 32.41
CA ALA A 9 -3.05 -6.11 32.82
C ALA A 9 -3.25 -7.51 32.23
N ALA A 10 -3.99 -8.38 32.92
CA ALA A 10 -4.17 -9.76 32.49
C ALA A 10 -4.72 -9.88 31.06
N ALA A 11 -5.60 -8.97 30.67
CA ALA A 11 -6.18 -8.89 29.34
C ALA A 11 -5.19 -8.45 28.24
N GLU A 12 -4.11 -7.75 28.61
CA GLU A 12 -3.11 -7.23 27.67
C GLU A 12 -1.92 -8.19 27.49
N ARG A 13 -1.80 -9.21 28.34
CA ARG A 13 -0.70 -10.18 28.25
C ARG A 13 -0.95 -11.14 27.09
N GLY A 14 -0.01 -11.17 26.14
CA GLY A 14 -0.11 -12.00 24.93
C GLY A 14 -0.87 -11.33 23.78
N GLU A 15 -1.34 -10.10 23.97
CA GLU A 15 -1.96 -9.32 22.90
C GLU A 15 -0.91 -8.92 21.85
N THR A 16 -1.20 -9.15 20.57
CA THR A 16 -0.34 -8.70 19.47
C THR A 16 -0.79 -7.31 19.02
N ARG A 17 0.06 -6.30 19.24
CA ARG A 17 -0.20 -4.93 18.78
C ARG A 17 0.59 -4.64 17.50
N ILE A 18 -0.14 -4.42 16.40
CA ILE A 18 0.45 -4.08 15.11
C ILE A 18 0.45 -2.56 14.97
N ALA A 19 1.63 -1.96 14.88
CA ALA A 19 1.76 -0.53 14.65
C ALA A 19 1.33 -0.13 13.24
N ASP A 20 0.76 1.06 13.07
CA ASP A 20 0.32 1.63 11.79
C ASP A 20 1.39 1.55 10.70
N ARG A 21 2.65 1.78 11.08
CA ARG A 21 3.81 1.67 10.16
C ARG A 21 3.98 0.27 9.57
N VAL A 22 3.58 -0.78 10.29
CA VAL A 22 3.65 -2.17 9.81
C VAL A 22 2.51 -2.43 8.84
N VAL A 23 1.30 -1.93 9.14
CA VAL A 23 0.15 -2.00 8.22
C VAL A 23 0.48 -1.27 6.91
N ALA A 24 1.12 -0.11 6.98
CA ALA A 24 1.60 0.61 5.80
C ALA A 24 2.59 -0.22 4.97
N LYS A 25 3.53 -0.94 5.60
CA LYS A 25 4.45 -1.85 4.89
C LYS A 25 3.71 -2.99 4.21
N ILE A 26 2.74 -3.60 4.90
CA ILE A 26 1.90 -4.67 4.31
C ILE A 26 1.15 -4.14 3.09
N ALA A 27 0.54 -2.96 3.20
CA ALA A 27 -0.20 -2.34 2.10
C ALA A 27 0.70 -1.99 0.91
N ALA A 28 1.88 -1.40 1.15
CA ALA A 28 2.83 -1.07 0.08
C ALA A 28 3.32 -2.32 -0.65
N GLN A 29 3.63 -3.37 0.10
CA GLN A 29 4.04 -4.66 -0.48
C GLN A 29 2.90 -5.33 -1.25
N ALA A 30 1.68 -5.33 -0.71
CA ALA A 30 0.51 -5.87 -1.38
C ALA A 30 0.18 -5.12 -2.68
N ALA A 31 0.36 -3.81 -2.70
CA ALA A 31 0.21 -3.01 -3.90
C ALA A 31 1.27 -3.36 -4.95
N LYS A 32 2.54 -3.51 -4.53
CA LYS A 32 3.63 -3.94 -5.42
C LYS A 32 3.36 -5.30 -6.07
N GLU A 33 2.81 -6.25 -5.31
CA GLU A 33 2.44 -7.57 -5.84
C GLU A 33 1.23 -7.57 -6.78
N ALA A 34 0.37 -6.55 -6.71
CA ALA A 34 -0.82 -6.44 -7.54
C ALA A 34 -0.60 -5.73 -8.88
N VAL A 35 0.56 -5.09 -9.08
CA VAL A 35 0.90 -4.47 -10.36
C VAL A 35 1.51 -5.55 -11.25
N ASP A 36 0.75 -5.98 -12.26
CA ASP A 36 1.12 -7.07 -13.18
C ASP A 36 2.39 -6.74 -14.00
N ASP A 37 2.53 -5.49 -14.45
CA ASP A 37 3.64 -5.00 -15.27
C ASP A 37 4.15 -3.66 -14.72
N PRO A 38 5.02 -3.68 -13.69
CA PRO A 38 5.55 -2.46 -13.12
C PRO A 38 6.57 -1.83 -14.08
N PRO A 39 6.56 -0.49 -14.24
CA PRO A 39 7.52 0.17 -15.11
C PRO A 39 8.96 -0.07 -14.63
N PRO A 40 9.93 -0.29 -15.56
CA PRO A 40 11.30 -0.67 -15.21
C PRO A 40 12.02 0.38 -14.36
N ASP A 41 11.79 1.66 -14.64
CA ASP A 41 12.34 2.79 -13.88
C ASP A 41 11.30 3.39 -12.90
N GLY A 42 10.23 2.64 -12.62
CA GLY A 42 9.15 3.06 -11.74
C GLY A 42 9.54 3.06 -10.27
N ALA A 43 9.11 4.09 -9.53
CA ALA A 43 9.23 4.08 -8.09
C ALA A 43 8.37 2.95 -7.48
N SER A 44 8.91 2.27 -6.44
CA SER A 44 8.12 1.28 -5.71
C SER A 44 6.90 1.93 -5.04
N PRO A 45 5.74 1.24 -5.00
CA PRO A 45 4.53 1.77 -4.38
C PRO A 45 4.76 2.19 -2.93
N ARG A 46 4.19 3.33 -2.56
CA ARG A 46 4.20 3.86 -1.21
C ARG A 46 2.80 3.79 -0.63
N ALA A 47 2.70 3.47 0.65
CA ALA A 47 1.42 3.45 1.34
C ALA A 47 1.48 4.27 2.63
N THR A 48 0.38 4.96 2.90
CA THR A 48 0.11 5.64 4.16
C THR A 48 -1.17 5.08 4.74
N VAL A 49 -1.20 4.91 6.06
CA VAL A 49 -2.30 4.25 6.76
C VAL A 49 -2.67 5.06 7.98
N THR A 50 -3.97 5.16 8.22
CA THR A 50 -4.53 5.67 9.45
C THR A 50 -5.41 4.59 10.05
N VAL A 51 -5.07 4.14 11.25
CA VAL A 51 -5.80 3.09 11.97
C VAL A 51 -6.75 3.75 12.98
N HIS A 52 -8.01 3.32 12.96
CA HIS A 52 -9.00 3.66 13.97
C HIS A 52 -9.61 2.38 14.50
N ARG A 53 -9.23 2.01 15.74
CA ARG A 53 -9.60 0.74 16.38
C ARG A 53 -9.12 -0.46 15.54
N ASP A 54 -10.04 -1.17 14.91
CA ASP A 54 -9.87 -2.36 14.09
C ASP A 54 -10.01 -2.09 12.59
N ALA A 55 -10.25 -0.83 12.19
CA ALA A 55 -10.36 -0.42 10.80
C ALA A 55 -9.16 0.41 10.34
N ALA A 56 -8.61 0.08 9.17
CA ALA A 56 -7.51 0.80 8.55
C ALA A 56 -7.97 1.50 7.27
N ARG A 57 -7.77 2.82 7.19
CA ARG A 57 -7.90 3.58 5.94
C ARG A 57 -6.55 3.63 5.26
N VAL A 58 -6.49 3.23 3.99
CA VAL A 58 -5.23 3.07 3.26
C VAL A 58 -5.21 4.00 2.05
N ARG A 59 -4.11 4.74 1.89
CA ARG A 59 -3.80 5.48 0.67
C ARG A 59 -2.53 4.91 0.07
N VAL A 60 -2.59 4.52 -1.20
CA VAL A 60 -1.48 3.96 -1.97
C VAL A 60 -1.13 4.90 -3.10
N SER A 61 0.13 5.33 -3.15
CA SER A 61 0.74 6.05 -4.27
C SER A 61 1.57 5.07 -5.10
N LEU A 62 1.37 5.04 -6.41
CA LEU A 62 2.12 4.17 -7.31
C LEU A 62 2.29 4.77 -8.70
N GLU A 63 3.21 4.20 -9.47
CA GLU A 63 3.46 4.55 -10.87
C GLU A 63 3.10 3.36 -11.75
N LEU A 64 2.50 3.60 -12.91
CA LEU A 64 2.04 2.55 -13.83
C LEU A 64 2.66 2.71 -15.21
N GLY A 65 2.81 1.60 -15.93
CA GLY A 65 3.14 1.60 -17.35
C GLY A 65 1.98 2.13 -18.22
N TYR A 66 2.33 2.69 -19.37
CA TYR A 66 1.40 3.12 -20.41
C TYR A 66 1.92 2.66 -21.80
N PRO A 67 1.04 2.21 -22.71
CA PRO A 67 -0.41 2.06 -22.58
C PRO A 67 -0.82 0.86 -21.69
N GLY A 68 -1.93 1.00 -20.94
CA GLY A 68 -2.46 -0.05 -20.06
C GLY A 68 -3.85 0.30 -19.48
N ASP A 69 -4.56 -0.70 -18.94
CA ASP A 69 -5.85 -0.50 -18.28
C ASP A 69 -5.66 -0.08 -16.82
N ILE A 70 -5.58 1.23 -16.61
CA ILE A 70 -5.39 1.86 -15.30
C ILE A 70 -6.54 1.51 -14.35
N GLY A 71 -7.77 1.42 -14.86
CA GLY A 71 -8.95 1.14 -14.05
C GLY A 71 -8.90 -0.27 -13.46
N ARG A 72 -8.62 -1.26 -14.32
CA ARG A 72 -8.44 -2.65 -13.91
C ARG A 72 -7.27 -2.82 -12.94
N GLN A 73 -6.11 -2.22 -13.24
CA GLN A 73 -4.92 -2.30 -12.38
C GLN A 73 -5.18 -1.68 -11.00
N CYS A 74 -5.76 -0.47 -10.94
CA CYS A 74 -6.13 0.16 -9.67
C CYS A 74 -7.17 -0.67 -8.90
N GLY A 75 -8.14 -1.28 -9.58
CA GLY A 75 -9.12 -2.19 -8.97
C GLY A 75 -8.47 -3.45 -8.37
N ALA A 76 -7.49 -4.03 -9.06
CA ALA A 76 -6.71 -5.16 -8.58
C ALA A 76 -5.88 -4.77 -7.34
N VAL A 77 -5.21 -3.62 -7.37
CA VAL A 77 -4.46 -3.07 -6.22
C VAL A 77 -5.38 -2.89 -5.01
N ARG A 78 -6.54 -2.23 -5.18
CA ARG A 78 -7.52 -2.04 -4.08
C ARG A 78 -7.92 -3.37 -3.44
N SER A 79 -8.26 -4.35 -4.27
CA SER A 79 -8.72 -5.67 -3.83
C SER A 79 -7.61 -6.43 -3.09
N ARG A 80 -6.39 -6.45 -3.65
CA ARG A 80 -5.23 -7.15 -3.08
C ARG A 80 -4.81 -6.54 -1.74
N VAL A 81 -4.76 -5.21 -1.66
CA VAL A 81 -4.39 -4.49 -0.42
C VAL A 81 -5.39 -4.79 0.69
N ALA A 82 -6.69 -4.67 0.42
CA ALA A 82 -7.73 -4.96 1.41
C ALA A 82 -7.65 -6.42 1.89
N GLN A 83 -7.49 -7.38 0.98
CA GLN A 83 -7.35 -8.79 1.33
C GLN A 83 -6.09 -9.06 2.16
N ARG A 84 -4.94 -8.49 1.77
CA ARG A 84 -3.67 -8.78 2.45
C ARG A 84 -3.59 -8.15 3.84
N VAL A 85 -4.09 -6.93 4.01
CA VAL A 85 -4.16 -6.27 5.32
C VAL A 85 -5.10 -7.04 6.24
N LYS A 86 -6.28 -7.45 5.76
CA LYS A 86 -7.18 -8.31 6.55
C LYS A 86 -6.53 -9.62 6.96
N ALA A 87 -5.88 -10.31 6.01
CA ALA A 87 -5.27 -11.61 6.26
C ALA A 87 -4.06 -11.56 7.21
N LEU A 88 -3.25 -10.50 7.18
CA LEU A 88 -2.01 -10.40 7.95
C LEU A 88 -2.11 -9.55 9.21
N ALA A 89 -2.96 -8.53 9.20
CA ALA A 89 -3.10 -7.59 10.32
C ALA A 89 -4.44 -7.74 11.05
N GLY A 90 -5.38 -8.55 10.54
CA GLY A 90 -6.69 -8.73 11.16
C GLY A 90 -7.55 -7.46 11.15
N MET A 91 -7.23 -6.48 10.30
CA MET A 91 -7.91 -5.19 10.22
C MET A 91 -8.85 -5.14 9.01
N GLU A 92 -10.03 -4.57 9.20
CA GLU A 92 -10.94 -4.27 8.09
C GLU A 92 -10.46 -3.03 7.34
N VAL A 93 -10.57 -3.04 6.01
CA VAL A 93 -10.13 -1.94 5.15
C VAL A 93 -11.32 -1.41 4.37
N PRO A 94 -12.12 -0.49 4.95
CA PRO A 94 -13.32 0.03 4.30
C PRO A 94 -13.01 0.90 3.09
N GLU A 95 -11.80 1.48 3.03
CA GLU A 95 -11.41 2.40 1.96
C GLU A 95 -9.95 2.21 1.56
N VAL A 96 -9.71 2.08 0.25
CA VAL A 96 -8.39 2.11 -0.37
C VAL A 96 -8.36 3.17 -1.46
N ALA A 97 -7.76 4.31 -1.14
CA ALA A 97 -7.50 5.38 -2.11
C ALA A 97 -6.23 5.04 -2.89
N VAL A 98 -6.33 4.98 -4.23
CA VAL A 98 -5.18 4.74 -5.12
C VAL A 98 -4.88 6.03 -5.88
N GLN A 99 -3.66 6.51 -5.75
CA GLN A 99 -3.13 7.68 -6.43
C GLN A 99 -2.06 7.21 -7.42
N VAL A 100 -2.28 7.51 -8.69
CA VAL A 100 -1.28 7.27 -9.73
C VAL A 100 -0.44 8.53 -9.89
N GLU A 101 0.82 8.47 -9.47
CA GLU A 101 1.72 9.64 -9.48
C GLU A 101 2.34 9.88 -10.86
N ARG A 102 2.61 8.81 -11.61
CA ARG A 102 3.22 8.88 -12.94
C ARG A 102 2.76 7.73 -13.83
N LEU A 103 2.60 8.03 -15.11
CA LEU A 103 2.40 7.06 -16.18
C LEU A 103 3.66 7.00 -17.04
N HIS A 104 4.23 5.81 -17.18
CA HIS A 104 5.48 5.56 -17.91
C HIS A 104 5.18 5.01 -19.29
N SER A 105 5.32 5.86 -20.32
CA SER A 105 5.14 5.41 -21.70
C SER A 105 6.39 4.72 -22.22
N ALA A 106 6.23 3.49 -22.75
CA ALA A 106 7.30 2.75 -23.40
C ALA A 106 7.90 3.47 -24.63
N THR A 107 7.17 4.44 -25.20
CA THR A 107 7.58 5.19 -26.40
C THR A 107 8.50 6.39 -26.09
N SER A 108 8.68 6.74 -24.81
CA SER A 108 9.41 7.97 -24.41
C SER A 108 10.92 7.92 -24.69
N GLY A 109 11.49 6.75 -25.03
CA GLY A 109 12.90 6.59 -25.39
C GLY A 109 13.21 6.77 -26.89
N ALA A 110 12.20 6.82 -27.77
CA ALA A 110 12.41 6.77 -29.22
C ALA A 110 11.90 8.01 -29.99
N GLN A 111 11.32 9.01 -29.31
CA GLN A 111 10.86 10.23 -29.99
C GLN A 111 11.98 11.27 -30.06
N GLY A 112 12.54 11.40 -31.25
CA GLY A 112 13.70 12.22 -31.58
C GLY A 112 13.62 13.67 -31.10
N ARG A 113 14.79 14.20 -30.74
CA ARG A 113 15.03 15.64 -30.64
C ARG A 113 14.63 16.28 -31.97
N ILE A 114 13.56 17.05 -31.97
CA ILE A 114 13.25 17.93 -33.09
C ILE A 114 14.18 19.15 -32.95
N ARG A 115 15.14 19.27 -33.86
CA ARG A 115 15.86 20.51 -34.18
C ARG A 115 15.53 20.87 -35.61
#